data_AF-K1Y9G9-F1
#
_entry.id   AF-K1Y9G9-F1
#
_cell.length_a   1.000
_cell.length_b   1.000
_cell.length_c   1.000
_cell.angle_alpha   90.00
_cell.angle_beta   90.00
_cell.angle_gamma   90.00
#
_symmetry.space_group_name_H-M   'P 1'
#
loop_
_entity.id
_entity.type
_entity.pdbx_description
1 polymer ?
#
loop_
_entity_poly.entity_id
_entity_poly.type
_entity_poly.pdbx_seq_one_letter_code
_entity_poly.pdbx_strand_id
1 'polypeptide(L)'
;LEHHVRNTIISTGGGFVNVPNLKKIGVVVYLHSDFEAIVNQVMDHPQAKKKLEKRPLLKSLKKARKLFDSRLPIYREAADLEIDVTARKTADVAGTILQGLGIAPLAAKDI
;
A
#
# COMPACT_ATOMS: atom_id res chain seq x y z
N LEU A 1 12.29 -7.21 12.80
CA LEU A 1 11.97 -5.82 12.36
C LEU A 1 11.89 -4.88 13.55
N GLU A 2 10.93 -5.07 14.46
CA GLU A 2 10.71 -4.22 15.66
C GLU A 2 11.96 -3.65 16.37
N HIS A 3 13.00 -4.46 16.60
CA HIS A 3 14.22 -4.00 17.30
C HIS A 3 15.36 -3.47 16.39
N HIS A 4 15.22 -3.55 15.07
CA HIS A 4 16.33 -3.36 14.13
C HIS A 4 16.09 -2.25 13.10
N VAL A 5 14.90 -1.64 13.07
CA VAL A 5 14.59 -0.52 12.16
C VAL A 5 14.10 0.69 12.94
N ARG A 6 14.60 1.87 12.58
CA ARG A 6 14.25 3.18 13.15
C ARG A 6 14.24 4.21 12.03
N ASN A 7 13.34 5.19 12.08
CA ASN A 7 13.22 6.28 11.10
C ASN A 7 13.26 5.80 9.64
N THR A 8 12.55 4.71 9.35
CA THR A 8 12.62 4.00 8.06
C THR A 8 11.22 3.90 7.46
N ILE A 9 11.13 4.11 6.14
CA ILE A 9 9.92 3.81 5.37
C ILE A 9 9.99 2.35 4.93
N ILE A 10 8.96 1.57 5.27
CA ILE A 10 8.91 0.14 4.94
C ILE A 10 7.77 -0.10 3.95
N SER A 11 8.11 -0.50 2.73
CA SER A 11 7.12 -1.01 1.78
C SER A 11 6.93 -2.51 1.98
N THR A 12 5.68 -2.93 2.20
CA THR A 12 5.35 -4.32 2.52
C THR A 12 4.54 -5.00 1.41
N GLY A 13 4.78 -6.29 1.20
CA GLY A 13 3.89 -7.10 0.36
C GLY A 13 2.53 -7.35 1.03
N GLY A 14 1.47 -7.59 0.25
CA GLY A 14 0.11 -7.71 0.79
C GLY A 14 -0.15 -8.88 1.76
N GLY A 15 0.79 -9.81 1.94
CA GLY A 15 0.71 -10.85 2.98
C GLY A 15 1.23 -10.41 4.35
N PHE A 16 1.95 -9.28 4.41
CA PHE A 16 2.67 -8.83 5.60
C PHE A 16 1.73 -8.33 6.72
N VAL A 17 0.47 -8.01 6.38
CA VAL A 17 -0.54 -7.62 7.37
C VAL A 17 -0.79 -8.69 8.44
N ASN A 18 -0.47 -9.96 8.15
CA ASN A 18 -0.64 -11.08 9.08
C ASN A 18 0.50 -11.23 10.11
N VAL A 19 1.48 -10.32 10.13
CA VAL A 19 2.58 -10.37 11.10
C VAL A 19 2.07 -9.93 12.47
N PRO A 20 2.21 -10.75 13.54
CA PRO A 20 1.54 -10.54 14.82
C PRO A 20 1.97 -9.26 15.56
N ASN A 21 3.16 -8.73 15.29
CA ASN A 21 3.68 -7.52 15.91
C ASN A 21 3.70 -6.30 14.97
N LEU A 22 2.88 -6.28 13.91
CA LEU A 22 2.86 -5.19 12.93
C LEU A 22 2.74 -3.80 13.58
N LYS A 23 1.78 -3.62 14.50
CA LYS A 23 1.56 -2.34 15.20
C LYS A 23 2.71 -1.92 16.12
N LYS A 24 3.61 -2.85 16.49
CA LYS A 24 4.81 -2.54 17.29
C LYS A 24 5.98 -2.07 16.43
N ILE A 25 5.94 -2.32 15.11
CA ILE A 25 7.02 -1.93 14.20
C ILE A 25 6.99 -0.43 13.93
N GLY A 26 5.79 0.15 13.82
CA GLY A 26 5.59 1.58 13.56
C GLY A 26 4.16 1.88 13.14
N VAL A 27 3.93 3.09 12.63
CA VAL A 27 2.61 3.52 12.13
C VAL A 27 2.29 2.77 10.83
N VAL A 28 1.10 2.18 10.76
CA VAL A 28 0.62 1.41 9.62
C VAL A 28 -0.25 2.30 8.72
N VAL A 29 0.23 2.57 7.52
CA VAL A 29 -0.52 3.31 6.50
C VAL A 29 -1.08 2.33 5.46
N TYR A 30 -2.41 2.26 5.36
CA TYR A 30 -3.09 1.48 4.33
C TYR A 30 -3.40 2.37 3.12
N LEU A 31 -2.75 2.06 2.00
CA LEU A 31 -3.03 2.67 0.69
C LEU A 31 -4.11 1.85 0.00
N HIS A 32 -5.35 2.36 0.02
CA HIS A 32 -6.49 1.67 -0.58
C HIS A 32 -6.84 2.22 -1.95
N SER A 33 -7.39 1.35 -2.79
CA SER A 33 -7.97 1.68 -4.08
C SER A 33 -8.97 0.60 -4.44
N ASP A 34 -9.93 0.95 -5.29
CA ASP A 34 -10.92 -0.01 -5.77
C ASP A 34 -10.27 -1.15 -6.54
N PHE A 35 -10.84 -2.35 -6.42
CA PHE A 35 -10.30 -3.56 -7.04
C PHE A 35 -10.10 -3.37 -8.56
N GLU A 36 -11.07 -2.74 -9.21
CA GLU A 36 -11.13 -2.46 -10.63
C GLU A 36 -10.05 -1.45 -11.02
N ALA A 37 -9.81 -0.41 -10.20
CA ALA A 37 -8.72 0.54 -10.41
C ALA A 37 -7.34 -0.14 -10.31
N ILE A 38 -7.16 -1.03 -9.32
CA ILE A 38 -5.92 -1.82 -9.15
C ILE A 38 -5.70 -2.73 -10.37
N VAL A 39 -6.75 -3.40 -10.84
CA VAL A 39 -6.67 -4.29 -12.00
C VAL A 39 -6.31 -3.48 -13.25
N ASN A 40 -7.02 -2.38 -13.53
CA ASN A 40 -6.76 -1.52 -14.68
C ASN A 40 -5.32 -1.00 -14.67
N GLN A 41 -4.83 -0.51 -13.53
CA GLN A 41 -3.45 -0.03 -13.42
C GLN A 41 -2.40 -1.12 -13.74
N VAL A 42 -2.66 -2.38 -13.42
CA VAL A 42 -1.75 -3.48 -13.78
C VAL A 42 -1.84 -3.81 -15.27
N MET A 43 -3.04 -3.78 -15.85
CA MET A 43 -3.31 -4.11 -17.25
C MET A 43 -2.83 -3.02 -18.22
N ASP A 44 -2.96 -1.75 -17.85
CA ASP A 44 -2.60 -0.59 -18.67
C ASP A 44 -1.10 -0.29 -18.66
N HIS A 45 -0.33 -0.99 -17.82
CA HIS A 45 1.11 -0.79 -17.75
C HIS A 45 1.79 -1.26 -19.06
N PRO A 46 2.76 -0.52 -19.63
CA PRO A 46 3.47 -0.90 -20.87
C PRO A 46 4.19 -2.26 -20.83
N GLN A 47 4.27 -2.87 -19.64
CA GLN A 47 4.90 -4.17 -19.39
C GLN A 47 3.91 -5.16 -18.77
N ALA A 48 2.61 -4.98 -19.00
CA ALA A 48 1.53 -5.78 -18.41
C ALA A 48 1.79 -7.27 -18.57
N LYS A 49 2.24 -7.72 -19.76
CA LYS A 49 2.57 -9.14 -20.02
C LYS A 49 3.61 -9.70 -19.02
N LYS A 50 4.72 -8.99 -18.79
CA LYS A 50 5.76 -9.36 -17.80
C LYS A 50 5.26 -9.26 -16.36
N LYS A 51 4.39 -8.29 -16.05
CA LYS A 51 3.80 -8.13 -14.71
C LYS A 51 2.78 -9.24 -14.40
N LEU A 52 2.00 -9.67 -15.38
CA LEU A 52 1.01 -10.75 -15.27
C LEU A 52 1.68 -12.12 -15.11
N GLU A 53 2.78 -12.37 -15.80
CA GLU A 53 3.57 -13.60 -15.63
C GLU A 53 4.09 -13.77 -14.19
N LYS A 54 4.55 -12.68 -13.58
CA LYS A 54 5.00 -12.65 -12.18
C LYS A 54 3.85 -12.67 -11.16
N ARG A 55 2.61 -12.51 -11.59
CA ARG A 55 1.42 -12.42 -10.74
C ARG A 55 0.39 -13.49 -11.12
N PRO A 56 0.66 -14.78 -10.85
CA PRO A 56 -0.22 -15.89 -11.27
C PRO A 56 -1.65 -15.77 -10.73
N LEU A 57 -1.87 -15.06 -9.62
CA LEU A 57 -3.18 -14.80 -9.05
C LEU A 57 -4.04 -13.84 -9.90
N LEU A 58 -3.43 -12.93 -10.67
CA LEU A 58 -4.15 -12.02 -11.57
C LEU A 58 -4.59 -12.70 -12.88
N LYS A 59 -4.10 -13.91 -13.16
CA LYS A 59 -4.62 -14.74 -14.27
C LYS A 59 -6.09 -15.15 -14.04
N SER A 60 -6.57 -15.09 -12.79
CA SER A 60 -7.96 -15.34 -12.44
C SER A 60 -8.51 -14.17 -11.62
N LEU A 61 -9.19 -13.25 -12.31
CA LEU A 61 -9.85 -12.11 -11.68
C LEU A 61 -10.78 -12.53 -10.53
N LYS A 62 -11.48 -13.66 -10.66
CA LYS A 62 -12.33 -14.23 -9.60
C LYS A 62 -11.53 -14.57 -8.34
N LYS A 63 -10.36 -15.20 -8.46
CA LYS A 63 -9.49 -15.51 -7.32
C LYS A 63 -8.88 -14.25 -6.72
N ALA A 64 -8.47 -13.31 -7.56
CA ALA A 64 -7.94 -12.01 -7.13
C ALA A 64 -8.98 -11.21 -6.32
N ARG A 65 -10.24 -11.17 -6.80
CA ARG A 65 -11.35 -10.49 -6.12
C ARG A 65 -11.64 -11.13 -4.77
N LYS A 66 -11.77 -12.46 -4.72
CA LYS A 66 -11.98 -13.18 -3.44
C LYS A 66 -10.87 -12.88 -2.42
N LEU A 67 -9.61 -12.82 -2.88
CA LEU A 67 -8.48 -12.50 -2.02
C LEU A 67 -8.53 -11.03 -1.55
N PHE A 68 -8.87 -10.11 -2.43
CA PHE A 68 -9.05 -8.69 -2.10
C PHE A 68 -10.12 -8.54 -1.01
N ASP A 69 -11.32 -9.09 -1.25
CA ASP A 69 -12.46 -9.00 -0.33
C ASP A 69 -12.11 -9.59 1.04
N SER A 70 -11.40 -10.72 1.08
CA SER A 70 -10.98 -11.35 2.35
C SER A 70 -9.96 -10.54 3.15
N ARG A 71 -9.14 -9.72 2.48
CA ARG A 71 -8.06 -8.97 3.12
C ARG A 71 -8.47 -7.55 3.50
N LEU A 72 -9.48 -6.99 2.84
CA LEU A 72 -9.97 -5.65 3.11
C LEU A 72 -10.24 -5.38 4.59
N PRO A 73 -11.00 -6.22 5.34
CA PRO A 73 -11.22 -5.97 6.76
C PRO A 73 -9.92 -6.02 7.57
N ILE A 74 -9.01 -6.94 7.23
CA ILE A 74 -7.72 -7.11 7.91
C ILE A 74 -6.83 -5.86 7.74
N TYR A 75 -6.77 -5.30 6.51
CA TYR A 75 -6.01 -4.07 6.27
C TYR A 75 -6.58 -2.89 7.03
N ARG A 76 -7.91 -2.73 7.03
CA ARG A 76 -8.58 -1.62 7.73
C ARG A 76 -8.42 -1.70 9.25
N GLU A 77 -8.50 -2.89 9.82
CA GLU A 77 -8.29 -3.11 11.25
C GLU A 77 -6.82 -2.87 11.69
N ALA A 78 -5.88 -3.21 10.80
CA ALA A 78 -4.46 -3.02 11.05
C ALA A 78 -3.99 -1.58 10.88
N ALA A 79 -4.67 -0.77 10.06
CA ALA A 79 -4.27 0.57 9.70
C ALA A 79 -4.47 1.58 10.83
N ASP A 80 -3.46 2.44 11.03
CA ASP A 80 -3.59 3.66 11.83
C ASP A 80 -4.05 4.83 10.94
N LEU A 81 -3.73 4.77 9.64
CA LEU A 81 -4.13 5.75 8.63
C LEU A 81 -4.56 5.03 7.33
N GLU A 82 -5.76 5.29 6.86
CA GLU A 82 -6.28 4.79 5.57
C GLU A 82 -6.30 5.95 4.56
N ILE A 83 -5.70 5.73 3.38
CA ILE A 83 -5.58 6.75 2.33
C ILE A 83 -6.04 6.17 1.00
N ASP A 84 -7.02 6.82 0.39
CA ASP A 84 -7.40 6.53 -1.00
C ASP A 84 -6.30 7.03 -1.94
N VAL A 85 -5.79 6.13 -2.77
CA VAL A 85 -4.77 6.43 -3.79
C VAL A 85 -5.32 6.37 -5.22
N THR A 86 -6.62 6.14 -5.39
CA THR A 86 -7.27 5.98 -6.69
C THR A 86 -7.11 7.25 -7.54
N ALA A 87 -6.49 7.11 -8.71
CA ALA A 87 -6.23 8.20 -9.67
C ALA A 87 -5.43 9.40 -9.10
N ARG A 88 -4.64 9.20 -8.04
CA ARG A 88 -3.82 10.26 -7.42
C ARG A 88 -2.36 10.17 -7.84
N LYS A 89 -1.67 11.33 -7.87
CA LYS A 89 -0.22 11.35 -8.09
C LYS A 89 0.51 10.98 -6.81
N THR A 90 1.69 10.37 -6.96
CA THR A 90 2.52 9.96 -5.84
C THR A 90 2.88 11.11 -4.90
N ALA A 91 3.13 12.31 -5.44
CA ALA A 91 3.42 13.50 -4.63
C ALA A 91 2.23 13.90 -3.74
N ASP A 92 1.01 13.84 -4.27
CA ASP A 92 -0.20 14.18 -3.52
C ASP A 92 -0.46 13.17 -2.40
N VAL A 93 -0.27 11.87 -2.68
CA VAL A 93 -0.39 10.81 -1.68
C VAL A 93 0.65 10.96 -0.59
N ALA A 94 1.91 11.22 -0.95
CA ALA A 94 2.98 11.47 0.02
C ALA A 94 2.66 12.69 0.90
N GLY A 95 2.14 13.78 0.33
CA GLY A 95 1.68 14.94 1.09
C GLY A 95 0.59 14.60 2.11
N THR A 96 -0.41 13.79 1.71
CA THR A 96 -1.45 13.32 2.64
C THR A 96 -0.90 12.45 3.76
N ILE A 97 0.08 11.59 3.48
CA ILE A 97 0.75 10.79 4.51
C ILE A 97 1.44 11.72 5.52
N LEU A 98 2.25 12.67 5.04
CA LEU A 98 2.96 13.61 5.92
C LEU A 98 1.98 14.41 6.79
N GLN A 99 0.91 14.91 6.19
CA GLN A 99 -0.15 15.62 6.91
C GLN A 99 -0.82 14.73 7.97
N GLY A 100 -1.19 13.50 7.61
CA GLY A 100 -1.83 12.55 8.53
C GLY A 100 -0.92 12.11 9.69
N LEU A 101 0.40 12.15 9.48
CA LEU A 101 1.40 11.85 10.51
C LEU A 101 1.85 13.09 11.30
N GLY A 102 1.35 14.30 10.96
CA GLY A 102 1.79 15.55 11.59
C GLY A 102 3.24 15.92 11.31
N ILE A 103 3.81 15.41 10.22
CA ILE A 103 5.20 15.66 9.82
C ILE A 103 5.23 16.88 8.90
N ALA A 104 5.95 17.93 9.31
CA ALA A 104 6.17 19.09 8.46
C ALA A 104 6.99 18.70 7.22
N PRO A 105 6.63 19.19 6.01
CA PRO A 105 7.48 19.04 4.84
C PRO A 105 8.86 19.63 5.13
N LEU A 106 9.93 18.92 4.73
CA LEU A 106 11.28 19.47 4.79
C LEU A 106 11.31 20.79 3.99
N ALA A 107 11.92 21.82 4.55
CA ALA A 107 12.10 23.06 3.81
C ALA A 107 13.05 22.78 2.64
N ALA A 108 12.82 23.41 1.49
CA ALA A 108 13.65 23.23 0.30
C ALA A 108 15.14 23.62 0.49
N LYS A 109 15.53 24.11 1.68
CA LYS A 109 16.89 24.44 2.08
C LYS A 109 17.63 23.30 2.79
N ASP A 110 16.95 22.19 3.08
CA ASP A 110 17.47 21.07 3.86
C ASP A 110 17.89 19.86 2.98
N ILE A 111 18.00 20.06 1.66
CA ILE A 111 18.41 19.06 0.65
C ILE A 111 19.56 19.59 -0.19
#